data_AF-A0A7V6A1B4-F1
#
_entry.id   AF-A0A7V6A1B4-F1
#
_cell.length_a   1.000
_cell.length_b   1.000
_cell.length_c   1.000
_cell.angle_alpha   90.00
_cell.angle_beta   90.00
_cell.angle_gamma   90.00
#
_symmetry.space_group_name_H-M   'P 1'
#
loop_
_entity.id
_entity.type
_entity.pdbx_description
1 polymer ?
#
loop_
_entity_poly.entity_id
_entity_poly.type
_entity_poly.pdbx_seq_one_letter_code
_entity_poly.pdbx_strand_id
1 'polypeptide(L)'
;MPEKCRVSVCGFDPMLVKGYVKTGYRALWFYLPDELYEEYDVKIGDKIQGKLLAVINPKEERTAEPNEQFEWSTSKETGYAVLIPADVITKYELTEFHFIEVELTHIVGMDGIKTIYPGETKQRKWWPDGKMKLSYYLPYAK
;
A
#
# COMPACT_ATOMS: atom_id res chain seq x y z
N MET A 1 7.70 13.93 -10.46
CA MET A 1 6.70 14.38 -9.47
C MET A 1 5.81 13.17 -9.23
N PRO A 2 5.32 12.98 -8.01
CA PRO A 2 4.85 11.66 -7.61
C PRO A 2 3.43 11.34 -8.06
N GLU A 3 3.06 10.08 -7.95
CA GLU A 3 1.66 9.67 -8.05
C GLU A 3 1.04 9.53 -6.66
N LYS A 4 -0.05 10.24 -6.39
CA LYS A 4 -0.81 10.12 -5.14
C LYS A 4 -1.97 9.16 -5.32
N CYS A 5 -2.10 8.22 -4.39
CA CYS A 5 -3.16 7.22 -4.38
C CYS A 5 -3.84 7.16 -3.02
N ARG A 6 -5.11 6.79 -3.02
CA ARG A 6 -5.84 6.37 -1.82
C ARG A 6 -6.42 5.00 -2.08
N VAL A 7 -5.82 3.98 -1.49
CA VAL A 7 -6.06 2.56 -1.82
C VAL A 7 -6.60 1.81 -0.61
N SER A 8 -7.40 0.79 -0.86
CA SER A 8 -7.76 -0.22 0.14
C SER A 8 -6.56 -1.12 0.40
N VAL A 9 -6.37 -1.51 1.67
CA VAL A 9 -5.46 -2.59 2.04
C VAL A 9 -6.15 -3.91 1.69
N CYS A 10 -5.45 -4.80 1.01
CA CYS A 10 -5.88 -6.16 0.73
C CYS A 10 -5.05 -7.13 1.57
N GLY A 11 -5.56 -8.33 1.85
CA GLY A 11 -4.82 -9.22 2.72
C GLY A 11 -5.52 -10.50 3.10
N PHE A 12 -4.94 -11.16 4.10
CA PHE A 12 -5.63 -12.16 4.89
C PHE A 12 -6.47 -11.50 6.00
N ASP A 13 -7.36 -12.29 6.58
CA ASP A 13 -8.16 -11.85 7.72
C ASP A 13 -7.26 -11.50 8.93
N PRO A 14 -7.71 -10.64 9.86
CA PRO A 14 -6.88 -10.20 10.98
C PRO A 14 -6.31 -11.33 11.86
N MET A 15 -6.99 -12.48 11.98
CA MET A 15 -6.49 -13.60 12.78
C MET A 15 -5.29 -14.27 12.10
N LEU A 16 -5.32 -14.43 10.77
CA LEU A 16 -4.17 -14.93 10.01
C LEU A 16 -3.02 -13.91 9.97
N VAL A 17 -3.34 -12.61 9.83
CA VAL A 17 -2.33 -11.54 9.85
C VAL A 17 -1.48 -11.61 11.12
N LYS A 18 -2.09 -11.81 12.30
CA LYS A 18 -1.38 -11.99 13.59
C LYS A 18 -0.30 -13.08 13.53
N GLY A 19 -0.57 -14.17 12.81
CA GLY A 19 0.38 -15.24 12.58
C GLY A 19 1.47 -14.85 11.58
N TYR A 20 1.07 -14.35 10.41
CA TYR A 20 2.00 -14.11 9.30
C TYR A 20 3.00 -12.99 9.54
N VAL A 21 2.62 -11.95 10.29
CA VAL A 21 3.58 -10.88 10.66
C VAL A 21 4.76 -11.40 11.49
N LYS A 22 4.62 -12.57 12.15
CA LYS A 22 5.69 -13.21 12.94
C LYS A 22 6.55 -14.16 12.12
N THR A 23 6.07 -14.63 10.97
CA THR A 23 6.79 -15.61 10.13
C THR A 23 7.57 -14.96 8.99
N GLY A 24 7.36 -13.66 8.75
CA GLY A 24 7.89 -12.96 7.57
C GLY A 24 7.16 -13.35 6.28
N TYR A 25 6.06 -14.10 6.36
CA TYR A 25 5.20 -14.37 5.22
C TYR A 25 4.37 -13.12 4.90
N ARG A 26 3.93 -12.98 3.64
CA ARG A 26 3.06 -11.85 3.26
C ARG A 26 1.77 -11.88 4.07
N ALA A 27 1.34 -10.71 4.53
CA ALA A 27 0.11 -10.60 5.32
C ALA A 27 -0.88 -9.65 4.64
N LEU A 28 -0.43 -8.43 4.33
CA LEU A 28 -1.22 -7.39 3.68
C LEU A 28 -0.45 -6.79 2.49
N TRP A 29 -1.19 -6.26 1.53
CA TRP A 29 -0.68 -5.59 0.33
C TRP A 29 -1.66 -4.54 -0.16
N PHE A 30 -1.25 -3.72 -1.13
CA PHE A 30 -2.17 -2.93 -1.92
C PHE A 30 -1.83 -3.08 -3.40
N TYR A 31 -2.78 -2.74 -4.26
CA TYR A 31 -2.58 -2.79 -5.71
C TYR A 31 -2.24 -1.41 -6.26
N LEU A 32 -1.22 -1.34 -7.11
CA LEU A 32 -0.86 -0.13 -7.85
C LEU A 32 -2.04 0.38 -8.71
N PRO A 33 -2.06 1.67 -9.10
CA PRO A 33 -2.87 2.12 -10.23
C PRO A 33 -2.56 1.31 -11.48
N ASP A 34 -3.60 0.92 -12.21
CA ASP A 34 -3.46 0.04 -13.39
C ASP A 34 -2.59 0.72 -14.44
N GLU A 35 -2.78 2.03 -14.62
CA GLU A 35 -2.01 2.83 -15.57
C GLU A 35 -0.52 2.90 -15.19
N LEU A 36 -0.19 3.04 -13.90
CA LEU A 36 1.22 3.02 -13.47
C LEU A 36 1.83 1.65 -13.70
N TYR A 37 1.10 0.59 -13.34
CA TYR A 37 1.55 -0.79 -13.53
C TYR A 37 1.86 -1.10 -14.99
N GLU A 38 0.98 -0.71 -15.91
CA GLU A 38 1.11 -0.92 -17.34
C GLU A 38 2.16 0.01 -17.99
N GLU A 39 2.13 1.31 -17.72
CA GLU A 39 3.03 2.29 -18.34
C GLU A 39 4.50 2.05 -17.97
N TYR A 40 4.77 1.62 -16.73
CA TYR A 40 6.13 1.36 -16.25
C TYR A 40 6.56 -0.10 -16.33
N ASP A 41 5.64 -0.98 -16.77
CA ASP A 41 5.85 -2.42 -16.93
C ASP A 41 6.46 -3.05 -15.66
N VAL A 42 5.83 -2.78 -14.51
CA VAL A 42 6.37 -3.13 -13.18
C VAL A 42 6.48 -4.65 -13.04
N LYS A 43 7.63 -5.13 -12.60
CA LYS A 43 7.95 -6.55 -12.53
C LYS A 43 7.85 -7.13 -11.12
N ILE A 44 7.75 -8.45 -11.09
CA ILE A 44 7.87 -9.25 -9.86
C ILE A 44 9.25 -8.98 -9.24
N GLY A 45 9.25 -8.66 -7.95
CA GLY A 45 10.48 -8.39 -7.19
C GLY A 45 11.00 -6.96 -7.28
N ASP A 46 10.42 -6.10 -8.13
CA ASP A 46 10.67 -4.66 -8.09
C ASP A 46 10.29 -4.10 -6.72
N LYS A 47 10.87 -2.95 -6.37
CA LYS A 47 10.48 -2.20 -5.17
C LYS A 47 9.87 -0.86 -5.54
N ILE A 48 8.86 -0.46 -4.80
CA ILE A 48 8.19 0.82 -4.92
C ILE A 48 8.68 1.71 -3.80
N GLN A 49 9.21 2.88 -4.15
CA GLN A 49 9.59 3.91 -3.20
C GLN A 49 8.54 5.01 -3.16
N GLY A 50 8.30 5.52 -1.97
CA GLY A 50 7.26 6.52 -1.79
C GLY A 50 7.18 7.07 -0.38
N LYS A 51 6.04 7.65 -0.07
CA LYS A 51 5.71 8.19 1.25
C LYS A 51 4.33 7.68 1.68
N LEU A 52 4.23 7.11 2.89
CA LEU A 52 2.96 6.80 3.52
C LEU A 52 2.43 8.10 4.14
N LEU A 53 1.35 8.63 3.56
CA LEU A 53 0.78 9.91 3.95
C LEU A 53 -0.19 9.76 5.11
N ALA A 54 -1.10 8.79 5.01
CA ALA A 54 -2.14 8.55 6.02
C ALA A 54 -2.59 7.09 6.09
N VAL A 55 -3.07 6.71 7.27
CA VAL A 55 -3.80 5.48 7.53
C VAL A 55 -5.23 5.84 7.91
N ILE A 56 -6.19 5.22 7.24
CA ILE A 56 -7.62 5.49 7.38
C ILE A 56 -8.29 4.19 7.79
N ASN A 57 -9.06 4.24 8.89
CA ASN A 57 -9.74 3.07 9.43
C ASN A 57 -11.07 2.81 8.69
N PRO A 58 -11.74 1.66 8.91
CA PRO A 58 -13.02 1.35 8.24
C PRO A 58 -14.20 2.24 8.66
N LYS A 59 -14.00 3.19 9.58
CA LYS A 59 -14.98 4.23 9.94
C LYS A 59 -14.72 5.55 9.20
N GLU A 60 -13.73 5.56 8.29
CA GLU A 60 -13.27 6.75 7.56
C GLU A 60 -12.55 7.79 8.44
N GLU A 61 -12.02 7.36 9.58
CA GLU A 61 -11.23 8.21 10.46
C GLU A 61 -9.74 8.04 10.12
N ARG A 62 -9.01 9.15 10.00
CA ARG A 62 -7.54 9.13 9.89
C ARG A 62 -6.95 8.74 11.25
N THR A 63 -6.41 7.53 11.35
CA THR A 63 -5.82 7.02 12.61
C THR A 63 -4.33 7.35 12.72
N ALA A 64 -3.66 7.61 11.61
CA ALA A 64 -2.27 8.07 11.59
C ALA A 64 -1.98 8.92 10.35
N GLU A 65 -1.07 9.89 10.48
CA GLU A 65 -0.55 10.71 9.37
C GLU A 65 0.99 10.73 9.39
N PRO A 66 1.63 9.57 9.19
CA PRO A 66 3.03 9.38 9.54
C PRO A 66 3.98 10.20 8.67
N ASN A 67 3.61 10.48 7.43
CA ASN A 67 4.47 11.19 6.49
C ASN A 67 5.85 10.51 6.33
N GLU A 68 5.89 9.18 6.37
CA GLU A 68 7.13 8.39 6.40
C GLU A 68 7.50 7.92 4.99
N GLN A 69 8.79 8.03 4.65
CA GLN A 69 9.31 7.43 3.43
C GLN A 69 9.31 5.91 3.53
N PHE A 70 9.07 5.23 2.42
CA PHE A 70 9.13 3.79 2.34
C PHE A 70 9.81 3.29 1.07
N GLU A 71 10.30 2.05 1.15
CA GLU A 71 10.69 1.22 0.02
C GLU A 71 10.12 -0.19 0.26
N TRP A 72 9.09 -0.57 -0.50
CA TRP A 72 8.36 -1.82 -0.31
C TRP A 72 8.41 -2.69 -1.57
N SER A 73 8.58 -3.99 -1.39
CA SER A 73 8.67 -4.95 -2.50
C SER A 73 7.32 -5.29 -3.11
N THR A 74 7.28 -5.52 -4.42
CA THR A 74 6.16 -6.18 -5.08
C THR A 74 6.10 -7.67 -4.70
N SER A 75 4.95 -8.30 -4.94
CA SER A 75 4.75 -9.71 -4.61
C SER A 75 5.58 -10.63 -5.50
N LYS A 76 5.72 -11.89 -5.09
CA LYS A 76 6.43 -12.92 -5.88
C LYS A 76 5.58 -13.45 -7.04
N GLU A 77 4.30 -13.11 -7.07
CA GLU A 77 3.32 -13.58 -8.04
C GLU A 77 2.98 -12.51 -9.08
N THR A 78 3.13 -11.23 -8.76
CA THR A 78 2.86 -10.12 -9.67
C THR A 78 3.57 -8.82 -9.25
N GLY A 79 4.01 -8.03 -10.24
CA GLY A 79 4.50 -6.66 -10.01
C GLY A 79 3.41 -5.67 -9.60
N TYR A 80 2.14 -6.07 -9.70
CA TYR A 80 0.97 -5.21 -9.44
C TYR A 80 0.69 -5.01 -7.94
N ALA A 81 1.02 -6.00 -7.12
CA ALA A 81 0.74 -5.98 -5.68
C ALA A 81 1.98 -5.58 -4.89
N VAL A 82 1.90 -4.49 -4.11
CA VAL A 82 2.97 -4.01 -3.23
C VAL A 82 2.74 -4.54 -1.83
N LEU A 83 3.70 -5.30 -1.30
CA LEU A 83 3.60 -5.93 0.01
C LEU A 83 3.85 -4.92 1.12
N ILE A 84 2.95 -4.85 2.11
CA ILE A 84 3.13 -4.00 3.28
C ILE A 84 4.00 -4.77 4.29
N PRO A 85 5.15 -4.23 4.73
CA PRO A 85 6.03 -4.90 5.68
C PRO A 85 5.38 -5.16 7.05
N ALA A 86 5.79 -6.25 7.71
CA ALA A 86 5.22 -6.67 8.99
C ALA A 86 5.37 -5.63 10.11
N ASP A 87 6.48 -4.89 10.13
CA ASP A 87 6.72 -3.78 11.06
C ASP A 87 5.75 -2.62 10.82
N VAL A 88 5.42 -2.29 9.57
CA VAL A 88 4.41 -1.27 9.23
C VAL A 88 3.02 -1.75 9.63
N ILE A 89 2.68 -3.02 9.34
CA ILE A 89 1.40 -3.63 9.72
C ILE A 89 1.19 -3.58 11.23
N THR A 90 2.22 -3.97 12.00
CA THR A 90 2.15 -3.98 13.46
C THR A 90 2.17 -2.57 14.06
N LYS A 91 2.98 -1.65 13.52
CA LYS A 91 3.08 -0.26 13.97
C LYS A 91 1.77 0.51 13.83
N TYR A 92 1.03 0.28 12.74
CA TYR A 92 -0.23 0.98 12.46
C TYR A 92 -1.48 0.11 12.66
N GLU A 93 -1.33 -1.08 13.25
CA GLU A 93 -2.41 -2.05 13.49
C GLU A 93 -3.27 -2.30 12.23
N LEU A 94 -2.63 -2.43 11.06
CA LEU A 94 -3.31 -2.53 9.78
C LEU A 94 -4.06 -3.87 9.63
N THR A 95 -5.19 -3.81 8.93
CA THR A 95 -6.00 -4.96 8.49
C THR A 95 -6.45 -4.74 7.05
N GLU A 96 -7.00 -5.77 6.40
CA GLU A 96 -7.64 -5.65 5.08
C GLU A 96 -8.86 -4.69 5.05
N PHE A 97 -9.32 -4.22 6.21
CA PHE A 97 -10.41 -3.25 6.32
C PHE A 97 -9.92 -1.79 6.34
N HIS A 98 -8.60 -1.58 6.29
CA HIS A 98 -8.01 -0.24 6.27
C HIS A 98 -7.84 0.29 4.85
N PHE A 99 -7.70 1.62 4.77
CA PHE A 99 -7.26 2.32 3.58
C PHE A 99 -5.99 3.10 3.91
N ILE A 100 -5.16 3.34 2.90
CA ILE A 100 -3.95 4.14 3.04
C ILE A 100 -3.85 5.17 1.93
N GLU A 101 -3.32 6.34 2.28
CA GLU A 101 -2.88 7.34 1.31
C GLU A 101 -1.38 7.20 1.13
N VAL A 102 -0.94 7.03 -0.11
CA VAL A 102 0.47 6.87 -0.46
C VAL A 102 0.83 7.81 -1.59
N GLU A 103 2.07 8.28 -1.56
CA GLU A 103 2.71 9.02 -2.63
C GLU A 103 3.82 8.15 -3.22
N LEU A 104 3.65 7.68 -4.46
CA LEU A 104 4.59 6.81 -5.16
C LEU A 104 5.56 7.65 -5.99
N THR A 105 6.85 7.44 -5.80
CA THR A 105 7.90 8.33 -6.36
C THR A 105 8.82 7.62 -7.33
N HIS A 106 9.25 6.40 -7.02
CA HIS A 106 10.18 5.64 -7.85
C HIS A 106 9.83 4.16 -7.88
N ILE A 107 10.25 3.52 -8.97
CA ILE A 107 10.27 2.07 -9.14
C ILE A 107 11.74 1.66 -9.22
N VAL A 108 12.16 0.81 -8.30
CA VAL A 108 13.52 0.27 -8.22
C VAL A 108 13.49 -1.16 -8.73
N GLY A 109 13.95 -1.36 -9.96
CA GLY A 109 14.03 -2.67 -10.60
C GLY A 109 15.46 -3.06 -10.95
N MET A 110 15.62 -4.19 -11.64
CA MET A 110 16.93 -4.67 -12.09
C MET A 110 17.63 -3.70 -13.06
N ASP A 111 16.85 -3.01 -13.90
CA ASP A 111 17.34 -2.04 -14.89
C ASP A 111 17.70 -0.68 -14.27
N GLY A 112 17.56 -0.54 -12.94
CA GLY A 112 17.84 0.67 -12.19
C GLY A 112 16.60 1.34 -11.60
N ILE A 113 16.75 2.61 -11.25
CA ILE A 113 15.72 3.41 -10.60
C ILE A 113 15.00 4.26 -11.65
N LYS A 114 13.70 4.04 -11.79
CA LYS A 114 12.80 4.84 -12.65
C LYS A 114 12.00 5.81 -11.80
N THR A 115 12.08 7.10 -12.10
CA THR A 115 11.22 8.12 -11.48
C THR A 115 9.81 8.05 -12.08
N ILE A 116 8.81 8.00 -11.21
CA ILE A 116 7.40 8.07 -11.60
C ILE A 116 7.07 9.51 -12.00
N TYR A 117 6.44 9.69 -13.17
CA TYR A 117 5.99 10.96 -13.77
C TYR A 117 6.94 12.16 -13.55
N PRO A 118 8.16 12.13 -14.10
CA PRO A 118 9.08 13.26 -13.95
C PRO A 118 8.43 14.56 -14.45
N GLY A 119 8.36 15.58 -13.57
CA GLY A 119 7.71 16.86 -13.88
C GLY A 119 6.18 16.94 -13.73
N GLU A 120 5.46 15.83 -13.51
CA GLU A 120 3.99 15.82 -13.36
C GLU A 120 3.52 15.13 -12.07
N THR A 121 2.56 15.71 -11.35
CA THR A 121 1.91 15.02 -10.22
C THR A 121 0.60 14.42 -10.73
N LYS A 122 0.44 13.10 -10.62
CA LYS A 122 -0.82 12.42 -10.95
C LYS A 122 -1.53 12.00 -9.68
N GLN A 123 -2.85 12.04 -9.70
CA GLN A 123 -3.69 11.46 -8.64
C GLN A 123 -4.65 10.48 -9.29
N ARG A 124 -4.38 9.18 -9.14
CA ARG A 124 -5.21 8.10 -9.68
C ARG A 124 -5.39 7.02 -8.63
N LYS A 125 -6.40 6.17 -8.84
CA LYS A 125 -6.87 5.17 -7.87
C LYS A 125 -7.07 5.79 -6.48
N TRP A 126 -8.05 6.70 -6.42
CA TRP A 126 -8.39 7.47 -5.24
C TRP A 126 -9.77 7.07 -4.75
N TRP A 127 -9.84 6.31 -3.65
CA TRP A 127 -11.11 6.00 -3.01
C TRP A 127 -11.85 7.29 -2.58
N PRO A 128 -13.10 7.49 -3.01
CA PRO A 128 -13.86 8.69 -2.68
C PRO A 128 -14.18 8.79 -1.19
N ASP A 129 -14.34 10.02 -0.71
CA ASP A 129 -14.89 10.27 0.62
C ASP A 129 -16.33 9.73 0.71
N GLY A 130 -16.72 9.25 1.89
CA GLY A 130 -17.99 8.56 2.16
C GLY A 130 -18.03 7.11 1.68
N LYS A 131 -17.03 6.63 0.94
CA LYS A 131 -16.97 5.26 0.39
C LYS A 131 -16.04 4.33 1.14
N MET A 132 -15.22 4.85 2.05
CA MET A 132 -14.32 4.05 2.89
C MET A 132 -14.97 3.58 4.20
N LYS A 133 -16.20 4.03 4.48
CA LYS A 133 -16.98 3.59 5.63
C LYS A 133 -17.57 2.21 5.38
N LEU A 134 -17.02 1.20 6.04
CA LEU A 134 -17.45 -0.19 5.91
C LEU A 134 -18.52 -0.52 6.95
N SER A 135 -19.56 -1.25 6.52
CA SER A 135 -20.61 -1.74 7.41
C SER A 135 -20.16 -2.93 8.28
N TYR A 136 -19.11 -3.62 7.84
CA TYR A 136 -18.50 -4.74 8.54
C TYR A 136 -16.98 -4.60 8.49
N TYR A 137 -16.33 -4.85 9.62
CA TYR A 137 -14.89 -4.93 9.74
C TYR A 137 -14.51 -5.73 10.99
N LEU A 138 -13.32 -6.31 10.96
CA LEU A 138 -12.70 -6.92 12.13
C LEU A 138 -11.53 -6.05 12.60
N PRO A 139 -11.38 -5.86 13.93
CA PRO A 139 -10.26 -5.12 14.48
C PRO A 139 -8.95 -5.89 14.29
N TYR A 140 -7.82 -5.19 14.43
CA TYR A 140 -6.52 -5.83 14.49
C TYR A 140 -6.46 -6.86 15.63
N ALA A 141 -6.02 -8.08 15.30
CA ALA A 141 -5.87 -9.15 16.28
C ALA A 141 -4.50 -9.03 16.97
N LYS A 142 -4.49 -8.50 18.19
CA LYS A 142 -3.31 -8.42 19.06
C LYS A 142 -2.78 -9.80 19.42
#